data_AF-A0A671XYV0-F1
#
_entry.id   AF-A0A671XYV0-F1
#
_cell.length_a   1.000
_cell.length_b   1.000
_cell.length_c   1.000
_cell.angle_alpha   90.00
_cell.angle_beta   90.00
_cell.angle_gamma   90.00
#
_symmetry.space_group_name_H-M   'P 1'
#
loop_
_entity.id
_entity.type
_entity.pdbx_description
1 polymer ?
#
loop_
_entity_poly.entity_id
_entity_poly.type
_entity_poly.pdbx_seq_one_letter_code
_entity_poly.pdbx_strand_id
1 'polypeptide(L)'
;MYYKLNGVTQRLTGAPAAAYNPQGLRPAVPPASPPLIFASPTKLVSEAGSQAEYLGTNRVPDLQKAFQRSDGIPVHLKRGRMDRLLYRSTMGLTVGGVLYCLVALYIAAQPGNK
;
A
#
# COMPACT_ATOMS: atom_id res chain seq x y z
N MET A 1 -40.24 21.84 29.11
CA MET A 1 -41.22 20.82 28.67
C MET A 1 -40.78 20.32 27.30
N TYR A 2 -40.69 19.00 27.08
CA TYR A 2 -40.22 18.43 25.82
C TYR A 2 -41.42 18.04 24.95
N TYR A 3 -41.30 18.21 23.63
CA TYR A 3 -42.37 17.97 22.68
C TYR A 3 -41.88 17.09 21.53
N LYS A 4 -42.73 16.17 21.07
CA LYS A 4 -42.50 15.31 19.91
C LYS A 4 -43.63 15.52 18.92
N LEU A 5 -43.30 15.69 17.65
CA LEU A 5 -44.29 15.79 16.58
C LEU A 5 -44.80 14.39 16.26
N ASN A 6 -46.12 14.17 16.35
CA ASN A 6 -46.73 12.91 15.94
C ASN A 6 -46.89 12.90 14.41
N GLY A 7 -46.19 11.99 13.72
CA GLY A 7 -46.18 11.93 12.26
C GLY A 7 -47.52 11.59 11.60
N VAL A 8 -48.47 11.02 12.35
CA VAL A 8 -49.79 10.63 11.82
C VAL A 8 -50.80 11.77 11.96
N THR A 9 -50.80 12.43 13.11
CA THR A 9 -51.77 13.50 13.39
C THR A 9 -51.21 14.89 13.16
N GLN A 10 -49.91 15.03 12.88
CA GLN A 10 -49.19 16.30 12.68
C GLN A 10 -49.29 17.26 13.88
N ARG A 11 -49.70 16.77 15.06
CA ARG A 11 -49.79 17.59 16.28
C ARG A 11 -48.59 17.37 17.19
N LEU A 12 -48.19 18.44 17.88
CA LEU A 12 -47.16 18.40 18.92
C LEU A 12 -47.73 17.76 20.18
N THR A 13 -47.15 16.66 20.63
CA THR A 13 -47.51 16.01 21.90
C THR A 13 -46.37 16.11 22.90
N GLY A 14 -46.69 16.15 24.20
CA GLY A 14 -45.69 16.17 25.27
C GLY A 14 -44.87 14.87 25.28
N ALA A 15 -43.56 14.99 25.44
CA ALA A 15 -42.63 13.86 25.46
C ALA A 15 -41.72 13.91 26.71
N PRO A 16 -41.20 12.76 27.17
CA PRO A 16 -40.17 12.73 28.21
C PRO A 16 -38.82 13.20 27.65
N ALA A 17 -37.94 13.73 28.53
CA ALA A 17 -36.61 14.24 28.16
C ALA A 17 -35.75 13.23 27.37
N ALA A 18 -35.97 11.94 27.59
CA ALA A 18 -35.27 10.84 26.92
C ALA A 18 -35.57 10.74 25.41
N ALA A 19 -36.63 11.38 24.90
CA ALA A 19 -37.02 11.31 23.50
C ALA A 19 -36.05 12.00 22.53
N TYR A 20 -35.12 12.82 23.04
CA TYR A 20 -34.09 13.52 22.24
C TYR A 20 -32.69 12.92 22.37
N ASN A 21 -32.53 11.74 23.00
CA ASN A 21 -31.29 10.99 22.92
C ASN A 21 -31.38 10.03 21.72
N PRO A 22 -30.83 10.37 20.53
CA PRO A 22 -30.77 9.42 19.43
C PRO A 22 -29.99 8.19 19.91
N GLN A 23 -30.60 7.02 19.82
CA GLN A 23 -29.95 5.75 20.17
C GLN A 23 -28.64 5.65 19.38
N GLY A 24 -27.51 5.82 20.06
CA GLY A 24 -26.17 5.70 19.47
C GLY A 24 -25.20 6.85 19.77
N LEU A 25 -25.65 8.00 20.27
CA LEU A 25 -24.74 9.10 20.64
C LEU A 25 -24.66 9.24 22.16
N ARG A 26 -23.64 8.62 22.76
CA ARG A 26 -23.28 8.82 24.18
C ARG A 26 -22.42 10.08 24.29
N PRO A 27 -22.86 11.17 24.96
CA PRO A 27 -22.15 12.46 24.96
C PRO A 27 -20.83 12.55 25.76
N ALA A 28 -20.15 11.45 26.08
CA ALA A 28 -19.06 11.48 27.06
C ALA A 28 -17.91 10.48 26.81
N VAL A 29 -17.43 10.37 25.58
CA VAL A 29 -16.13 9.73 25.32
C VAL A 29 -15.22 10.78 24.67
N PRO A 30 -14.16 11.25 25.35
CA PRO A 30 -13.15 12.10 24.71
C PRO A 30 -12.61 11.38 23.48
N PRO A 31 -12.39 12.06 22.34
CA PRO A 31 -11.74 11.45 21.19
C PRO A 31 -10.25 11.25 21.53
N ALA A 32 -9.94 10.18 22.26
CA ALA A 32 -8.60 9.63 22.25
C ALA A 32 -8.37 9.15 20.83
N SER A 33 -7.57 9.90 20.05
CA SER A 33 -7.11 9.44 18.75
C SER A 33 -6.48 8.07 18.95
N PRO A 34 -6.98 6.99 18.31
CA PRO A 34 -6.32 5.71 18.41
C PRO A 34 -4.87 5.89 17.95
N PRO A 35 -3.88 5.28 18.63
CA PRO A 35 -2.50 5.35 18.19
C PRO A 35 -2.46 4.90 16.72
N LEU A 36 -1.83 5.71 15.86
CA LEU A 36 -1.61 5.39 14.45
C LEU A 36 -0.66 4.18 14.38
N ILE A 37 -1.23 2.99 14.53
CA ILE A 37 -0.56 1.75 14.24
C ILE A 37 -0.86 1.49 12.78
N PHE A 38 0.20 1.48 11.96
CA PHE A 38 0.21 1.28 10.51
C PHE A 38 -0.50 -0.01 10.03
N ALA A 39 -1.06 -0.81 10.94
CA ALA A 39 -1.66 -2.11 10.72
C ALA A 39 -3.15 -2.22 11.09
N SER A 40 -3.85 -1.14 11.46
CA SER A 40 -5.31 -1.22 11.68
C SER A 40 -6.06 -1.09 10.34
N PRO A 41 -6.76 -2.14 9.86
CA PRO A 41 -7.57 -2.03 8.64
C PRO A 41 -8.80 -1.15 8.90
N THR A 42 -8.91 -0.02 8.20
CA THR A 42 -10.03 0.93 8.28
C THR A 42 -11.33 0.45 7.59
N LYS A 43 -11.50 -0.86 7.31
CA LYS A 43 -12.63 -1.31 6.47
C LYS A 43 -13.62 -2.16 7.28
N LEU A 44 -14.82 -1.57 7.42
CA LEU A 44 -16.07 -2.19 7.85
C LEU A 44 -16.21 -3.62 7.31
N VAL A 45 -16.41 -4.53 8.26
CA VAL A 45 -16.75 -5.94 8.09
C VAL A 45 -18.07 -6.03 7.33
N SER A 46 -18.00 -6.17 6.00
CA SER A 46 -19.02 -6.88 5.21
C SER A 46 -18.53 -7.21 3.79
N GLU A 47 -17.46 -6.55 3.31
CA GLU A 47 -16.88 -6.80 1.97
C GLU A 47 -15.34 -6.97 2.04
N ALA A 48 -14.84 -7.55 3.12
CA ALA A 48 -13.41 -7.85 3.29
C ALA A 48 -13.06 -9.31 2.93
N GLY A 49 -14.05 -10.21 2.93
CA GLY A 49 -13.83 -11.63 2.66
C GLY A 49 -13.35 -11.90 1.23
N SER A 50 -13.99 -11.28 0.24
CA SER A 50 -13.69 -11.50 -1.18
C SER A 50 -12.42 -10.77 -1.67
N GLN A 51 -12.08 -9.61 -1.11
CA GLN A 51 -10.87 -8.87 -1.50
C GLN A 51 -9.60 -9.43 -0.84
N ALA A 52 -9.68 -9.97 0.37
CA ALA A 52 -8.52 -10.53 1.08
C ALA A 52 -7.99 -11.82 0.44
N GLU A 53 -8.85 -12.63 -0.20
CA GLU A 53 -8.44 -13.85 -0.91
C GLU A 53 -7.68 -13.55 -2.21
N TYR A 54 -7.99 -12.43 -2.89
CA TYR A 54 -7.36 -12.08 -4.17
C TYR A 54 -5.96 -11.46 -4.01
N LEU A 55 -5.68 -10.80 -2.87
CA LEU A 55 -4.39 -10.12 -2.63
C LEU A 55 -3.30 -11.01 -2.00
N GLY A 56 -3.63 -12.24 -1.60
CA GLY A 56 -2.70 -13.15 -0.93
C GLY A 56 -2.28 -12.68 0.47
N THR A 57 -1.51 -13.52 1.18
CA THR A 57 -1.03 -13.21 2.53
C THR A 57 -0.02 -12.05 2.50
N ASN A 58 -0.16 -11.09 3.40
CA ASN A 58 0.79 -9.98 3.53
C ASN A 58 2.21 -10.48 3.88
N ARG A 59 3.16 -10.27 2.97
CA ARG A 59 4.58 -10.61 3.12
C ARG A 59 5.49 -9.40 3.39
N VAL A 60 4.92 -8.19 3.50
CA VAL A 60 5.70 -6.96 3.72
C VAL A 60 6.57 -7.03 4.98
N PRO A 61 6.09 -7.53 6.14
CA PRO A 61 6.94 -7.62 7.34
C PRO A 61 8.15 -8.54 7.15
N ASP A 62 7.98 -9.64 6.42
CA ASP A 62 9.06 -10.60 6.14
C ASP A 62 10.12 -9.98 5.22
N LEU A 63 9.66 -9.25 4.19
CA LEU A 63 10.55 -8.52 3.28
C LEU A 63 11.27 -7.37 4.00
N GLN A 64 10.59 -6.62 4.85
CA GLN A 64 11.22 -5.55 5.65
C GLN A 64 12.34 -6.12 6.51
N LYS A 65 12.13 -7.25 7.20
CA LYS A 65 13.19 -7.92 7.97
C LYS A 65 14.38 -8.32 7.10
N ALA A 66 14.15 -8.84 5.91
CA ALA A 66 15.22 -9.24 4.99
C ALA A 66 16.02 -8.04 4.47
N PHE A 67 15.36 -6.95 4.07
CA PHE A 67 16.00 -5.77 3.50
C PHE A 67 16.62 -4.83 4.54
N GLN A 68 16.14 -4.82 5.79
CA GLN A 68 16.66 -3.98 6.86
C GLN A 68 17.77 -4.66 7.70
N ARG A 69 18.09 -5.93 7.41
CA ARG A 69 19.16 -6.66 8.11
C ARG A 69 20.52 -5.94 7.98
N SER A 70 21.30 -5.84 9.05
CA SER A 70 22.54 -5.05 9.10
C SER A 70 23.79 -5.74 8.53
N ASP A 71 23.68 -6.47 7.42
CA ASP A 71 24.77 -7.28 6.85
C ASP A 71 25.78 -6.50 5.98
N GLY A 72 25.63 -5.17 5.86
CA GLY A 72 26.50 -4.34 4.98
C GLY A 72 26.33 -4.57 3.47
N ILE A 73 25.42 -5.46 3.05
CA ILE A 73 25.15 -5.73 1.63
C ILE A 73 24.37 -4.54 1.01
N PRO A 74 24.80 -4.01 -0.16
CA PRO A 74 24.11 -2.93 -0.82
C PRO A 74 22.71 -3.35 -1.32
N VAL A 75 21.79 -2.39 -1.41
CA VAL A 75 20.36 -2.65 -1.69
C VAL A 75 20.11 -3.45 -2.99
N HIS A 76 20.91 -3.23 -4.04
CA HIS A 76 20.76 -3.89 -5.33
C HIS A 76 21.24 -5.36 -5.35
N LEU A 77 21.86 -5.85 -4.26
CA LEU A 77 22.25 -7.26 -4.09
C LEU A 77 21.58 -7.91 -2.86
N LYS A 78 20.64 -7.20 -2.23
CA LYS A 78 20.13 -7.51 -0.90
C LYS A 78 19.30 -8.80 -0.86
N ARG A 79 18.66 -9.17 -1.96
CA ARG A 79 17.87 -10.39 -2.11
C ARG A 79 18.73 -11.63 -2.41
N GLY A 80 20.04 -11.45 -2.58
CA GLY A 80 21.03 -12.53 -2.63
C GLY A 80 21.38 -13.02 -4.03
N ARG A 81 21.23 -14.32 -4.29
CA ARG A 81 21.80 -14.98 -5.48
C ARG A 81 21.14 -14.51 -6.79
N MET A 82 19.82 -14.32 -6.81
CA MET A 82 19.12 -13.81 -7.99
C MET A 82 19.64 -12.44 -8.41
N ASP A 83 19.78 -11.51 -7.46
CA ASP A 83 20.27 -10.17 -7.74
C ASP A 83 21.69 -10.19 -8.30
N ARG A 84 22.57 -11.04 -7.76
CA ARG A 84 23.94 -11.21 -8.28
C ARG A 84 23.97 -11.79 -9.68
N LEU A 85 23.14 -12.79 -9.96
CA LEU A 85 23.05 -13.38 -11.30
C LEU A 85 22.57 -12.34 -12.30
N LEU A 86 21.50 -11.63 -11.96
CA LEU A 86 20.92 -10.58 -12.79
C LEU A 86 21.93 -9.46 -13.06
N TYR A 87 22.62 -8.98 -12.02
CA TYR A 87 23.68 -7.99 -12.15
C TYR A 87 24.79 -8.44 -13.11
N ARG A 88 25.29 -9.68 -12.96
CA ARG A 88 26.37 -10.21 -13.79
C ARG A 88 25.94 -10.39 -15.24
N SER A 89 24.72 -10.87 -15.49
CA SER A 89 24.21 -11.00 -16.86
C SER A 89 24.01 -9.65 -17.52
N THR A 90 23.44 -8.67 -16.79
CA THR A 90 23.23 -7.32 -17.34
C THR A 90 24.55 -6.63 -17.61
N MET A 91 25.53 -6.73 -16.70
CA MET A 91 26.87 -6.19 -16.93
C MET A 91 27.58 -6.86 -18.12
N GLY A 92 27.43 -8.18 -18.27
CA GLY A 92 27.96 -8.90 -19.43
C GLY A 92 27.33 -8.40 -20.74
N LEU A 93 26.00 -8.24 -20.76
CA LEU A 93 25.28 -7.74 -21.93
C LEU A 93 25.64 -6.28 -22.26
N THR A 94 25.81 -5.40 -21.27
CA THR A 94 26.19 -4.00 -21.52
C THR A 94 27.61 -3.89 -22.06
N VAL A 95 28.57 -4.62 -21.48
CA VAL A 95 29.95 -4.65 -21.99
C VAL A 95 29.98 -5.22 -23.41
N GLY A 96 29.28 -6.33 -23.66
CA GLY A 96 29.16 -6.92 -24.99
C GLY A 96 28.52 -5.96 -26.00
N GLY A 97 27.45 -5.26 -25.59
CA GLY A 97 26.77 -4.26 -26.40
C GLY A 97 27.68 -3.07 -26.75
N VAL A 98 28.46 -2.56 -25.79
CA VAL A 98 29.43 -1.49 -26.04
C VAL A 98 30.49 -1.93 -27.05
N LEU A 99 31.06 -3.13 -26.89
CA LEU A 99 32.04 -3.67 -27.84
C LEU A 99 31.43 -3.81 -29.24
N TYR A 100 30.21 -4.33 -29.35
CA TYR A 100 29.49 -4.42 -30.61
C TYR A 100 29.28 -3.04 -31.25
N CYS A 101 28.84 -2.05 -30.48
CA CYS A 101 28.69 -0.67 -30.95
C CYS A 101 30.01 -0.10 -31.47
N LEU A 102 31.13 -0.34 -30.79
CA LEU A 102 32.44 0.12 -31.25
C LEU A 102 32.85 -0.52 -32.58
N VAL A 103 32.63 -1.83 -32.75
CA VAL A 103 32.89 -2.51 -34.03
C VAL A 103 31.99 -1.96 -35.14
N ALA A 104 30.69 -1.80 -34.85
CA ALA A 104 29.74 -1.24 -35.81
C ALA A 104 30.12 0.19 -36.21
N LEU A 105 30.52 1.03 -35.25
CA LEU A 105 31.01 2.39 -35.50
C LEU A 105 32.30 2.38 -36.32
N TYR A 106 33.24 1.48 -36.04
CA TYR A 106 34.48 1.38 -36.80
C TYR A 106 34.20 1.04 -38.27
N ILE A 107 33.34 0.06 -38.53
CA ILE A 107 32.93 -0.32 -39.89
C ILE A 107 32.22 0.85 -40.57
N ALA A 108 31.29 1.51 -39.88
CA ALA A 108 30.55 2.65 -40.40
C ALA A 108 31.42 3.89 -40.67
N ALA A 109 32.53 4.04 -39.96
CA ALA A 109 33.46 5.15 -40.13
C ALA A 109 34.39 4.98 -41.34
N GLN A 110 34.49 3.77 -41.92
CA GLN A 110 35.25 3.57 -43.14
C GLN A 110 34.45 4.06 -44.36
N PRO A 111 35.11 4.68 -45.36
CA PRO A 111 34.43 5.08 -46.59
C PRO A 111 33.93 3.82 -47.31
N GLY A 112 32.61 3.75 -47.54
CA GLY A 112 32.03 2.68 -48.33
C GLY A 112 32.43 2.84 -49.79
N ASN A 113 33.08 1.83 -50.37
CA ASN A 113 33.18 1.74 -51.83
C ASN A 113 31.77 1.44 -52.37
N LYS A 114 31.13 2.48 -52.93
CA LYS A 114 29.95 2.35 -53.80
C LYS A 114 30.41 2.18 -55.24
#